data_AF-A0A7K6GW46-F1
#
_entry.id   AF-A0A7K6GW46-F1
#
_cell.length_a   1.000
_cell.length_b   1.000
_cell.length_c   1.000
_cell.angle_alpha   90.00
_cell.angle_beta   90.00
_cell.angle_gamma   90.00
#
_symmetry.space_group_name_H-M   'P 1'
#
loop_
_entity.id
_entity.type
_entity.pdbx_description
1 polymer ?
#
loop_
_entity_poly.entity_id
_entity_poly.type
_entity_poly.pdbx_seq_one_letter_code
_entity_poly.pdbx_strand_id
1 'polypeptide(L)'
;MLSNKRIQELEMVMEFEKVEECFKEVCSWIENVGRKRLKETINLDDSLEMLVQAKKHFREFDLVASEYCRRGQEALKKMNRWEEFSSVDVHSYVAKLQTYKDQLEDFCTQLDETRHRVCETVRLYEFFDKVRQGSCCTEKGVKS
;
A
#
# COMPACT_ATOMS: atom_id res chain seq x y z
N MET A 1 16.21 28.31 -33.47
CA MET A 1 15.57 27.17 -32.78
C MET A 1 15.80 27.15 -31.26
N LEU A 2 16.06 28.30 -30.59
CA LEU A 2 16.27 28.37 -29.13
C LEU A 2 14.97 28.54 -28.33
N SER A 3 13.92 29.09 -28.95
CA SER A 3 12.61 29.34 -28.32
C SER A 3 11.95 28.03 -27.82
N ASN A 4 12.00 26.96 -28.62
CA ASN A 4 11.39 25.68 -28.26
C ASN A 4 12.09 24.98 -27.09
N LYS A 5 13.42 25.13 -26.97
CA LYS A 5 14.17 24.47 -25.90
C LYS A 5 13.81 25.04 -24.53
N ARG A 6 13.70 26.38 -24.42
CA ARG A 6 13.33 27.03 -23.16
C ARG A 6 11.88 26.78 -22.75
N ILE A 7 10.97 26.62 -23.73
CA ILE A 7 9.58 26.20 -23.46
C ILE A 7 9.56 24.77 -22.92
N GLN A 8 10.28 23.84 -23.56
CA GLN A 8 10.37 22.44 -23.11
C GLN A 8 10.97 22.31 -21.70
N GLU A 9 12.01 23.10 -21.39
CA GLU A 9 12.61 23.14 -20.05
C GLU A 9 11.61 23.65 -19.00
N LEU A 10 10.83 24.68 -19.31
CA LEU A 10 9.79 25.19 -18.40
C LEU A 10 8.64 24.19 -18.20
N GLU A 11 8.21 23.51 -19.26
CA GLU A 11 7.21 22.44 -19.19
C GLU A 11 7.68 21.28 -18.30
N MET A 12 8.97 20.90 -18.39
CA MET A 12 9.57 19.88 -17.52
C MET A 12 9.57 20.32 -16.05
N VAL A 13 9.92 21.57 -15.75
CA VAL A 13 9.91 22.10 -14.37
C VAL A 13 8.49 22.10 -13.80
N MET A 14 7.49 22.52 -14.59
CA MET A 14 6.09 22.49 -14.14
C MET A 14 5.58 21.07 -13.89
N GLU A 15 5.91 20.11 -14.75
CA GLU A 15 5.53 18.72 -14.53
C GLU A 15 6.24 18.13 -13.31
N PHE A 16 7.51 18.50 -13.09
CA PHE A 16 8.27 18.12 -11.90
C PHE A 16 7.57 18.54 -10.61
N GLU A 17 7.17 19.80 -10.50
CA GLU A 17 6.53 20.33 -9.29
C GLU A 17 5.25 19.57 -8.96
N LYS A 18 4.43 19.26 -9.97
CA LYS A 18 3.20 18.46 -9.80
C LYS A 18 3.50 17.05 -9.29
N VAL A 19 4.56 16.42 -9.80
CA VAL A 19 4.91 15.06 -9.39
C VAL A 19 5.53 15.06 -7.99
N GLU A 20 6.37 16.05 -7.65
CA GLU A 20 6.89 16.23 -6.30
C GLU A 20 5.77 16.49 -5.28
N GLU A 21 4.77 17.30 -5.63
CA GLU A 21 3.59 17.54 -4.79
C GLU A 21 2.78 16.26 -4.57
N CYS A 22 2.56 15.46 -5.62
CA CYS A 22 1.92 14.16 -5.50
C CYS A 22 2.65 13.25 -4.50
N PHE A 23 3.99 13.20 -4.56
CA PHE A 23 4.78 12.42 -3.61
C PHE A 23 4.68 12.95 -2.18
N LYS A 24 4.73 14.27 -2.00
CA LYS A 24 4.55 14.87 -0.67
C LYS A 24 3.20 14.48 -0.08
N GLU A 25 2.14 14.49 -0.87
CA GLU A 25 0.81 14.06 -0.45
C GLU A 25 0.78 12.56 -0.10
N VAL A 26 1.29 11.70 -0.99
CA VAL A 26 1.30 10.24 -0.80
C VAL A 26 2.13 9.86 0.42
N CYS A 27 3.35 10.35 0.55
CA CYS A 27 4.23 10.07 1.68
C CYS A 27 3.66 10.62 2.99
N SER A 28 3.08 11.82 2.98
CA SER A 28 2.40 12.36 4.15
C SER A 28 1.24 11.47 4.59
N TRP A 29 0.43 10.97 3.65
CA TRP A 29 -0.66 10.05 3.97
C TRP A 29 -0.14 8.71 4.51
N ILE A 30 0.90 8.15 3.89
CA ILE A 30 1.56 6.91 4.35
C ILE A 30 2.00 7.05 5.81
N GLU A 31 2.75 8.10 6.15
CA GLU A 31 3.28 8.29 7.50
C GLU A 31 2.19 8.60 8.53
N ASN A 32 1.24 9.47 8.17
CA ASN A 32 0.27 9.97 9.13
C ASN A 32 -0.96 9.07 9.32
N VAL A 33 -1.29 8.26 8.31
CA VAL A 33 -2.49 7.40 8.28
C VAL A 33 -2.12 5.96 8.01
N GLY A 34 -1.48 5.69 6.86
CA GLY A 34 -1.24 4.33 6.36
C GLY A 34 -0.53 3.44 7.38
N ARG A 35 0.64 3.86 7.87
CA ARG A 35 1.45 3.10 8.82
C ARG A 35 0.78 2.90 10.17
N LYS A 36 0.00 3.89 10.64
CA LYS A 36 -0.73 3.78 11.92
C LYS A 36 -1.83 2.73 11.81
N ARG A 37 -2.61 2.77 10.73
CA ARG A 37 -3.67 1.80 10.44
C ARG A 37 -3.12 0.38 10.23
N LEU A 38 -1.98 0.23 9.55
CA LEU A 38 -1.32 -1.07 9.41
C LEU A 38 -0.91 -1.64 10.77
N LYS A 39 -0.31 -0.84 11.65
CA LYS A 39 0.06 -1.27 13.01
C LYS A 39 -1.14 -1.73 13.84
N GLU A 40 -2.25 -1.01 13.76
CA GLU A 40 -3.50 -1.38 14.45
C GLU A 40 -4.06 -2.71 13.95
N THR A 41 -3.87 -3.03 12.65
CA THR A 41 -4.35 -4.27 12.03
C THR A 41 -3.53 -5.52 12.46
N ILE A 42 -2.32 -5.34 13.01
CA ILE A 42 -1.46 -6.46 13.47
C ILE A 42 -2.05 -7.15 14.72
N ASN A 43 -2.87 -6.44 15.50
CA ASN A 43 -3.52 -7.00 16.70
C ASN A 43 -4.77 -7.77 16.28
N LEU A 44 -4.58 -9.00 15.81
CA LEU A 44 -5.67 -9.90 15.43
C LEU A 44 -6.27 -10.55 16.69
N ASP A 45 -7.57 -10.34 16.91
CA ASP A 45 -8.32 -10.87 18.06
C ASP A 45 -8.51 -12.40 18.01
N ASP A 46 -8.73 -13.03 19.18
CA ASP A 46 -8.82 -14.49 19.34
C ASP A 46 -10.16 -15.12 18.92
N SER A 47 -11.15 -14.33 18.47
CA SER A 47 -12.45 -14.86 18.05
C SER A 47 -12.66 -14.74 16.53
N LEU A 48 -13.27 -15.76 15.93
CA LEU A 48 -13.57 -15.77 14.50
C LEU A 48 -14.45 -14.59 14.07
N GLU A 49 -15.42 -14.19 14.90
CA GLU A 49 -16.27 -13.02 14.62
C GLU A 49 -15.46 -11.73 14.53
N MET A 50 -14.57 -11.49 15.50
CA MET A 50 -13.70 -10.31 15.51
C MET A 50 -12.69 -10.34 14.35
N LEU A 51 -12.16 -11.51 13.99
CA LEU A 51 -11.27 -11.66 12.82
C LEU A 51 -12.00 -11.35 11.50
N VAL A 52 -13.24 -11.78 11.35
CA VAL A 52 -14.07 -11.46 10.18
C VAL A 52 -14.35 -9.97 10.11
N GLN A 53 -14.64 -9.33 11.25
CA GLN A 53 -14.83 -7.88 11.32
C GLN A 53 -13.53 -7.11 11.02
N ALA A 54 -12.40 -7.54 11.56
CA ALA A 54 -11.08 -6.97 11.29
C ALA A 54 -10.74 -7.06 9.79
N LYS A 55 -11.02 -8.19 9.14
CA LYS A 55 -10.87 -8.34 7.69
C LYS A 55 -11.75 -7.39 6.89
N LYS A 56 -12.98 -7.13 7.34
CA LYS A 56 -13.87 -6.15 6.70
C LYS A 56 -13.30 -4.74 6.82
N HIS A 57 -12.91 -4.30 8.01
CA HIS A 57 -12.29 -2.99 8.21
C HIS A 57 -10.98 -2.83 7.44
N PHE A 58 -10.15 -3.88 7.42
CA PHE A 58 -8.93 -3.89 6.64
C PHE A 58 -9.22 -3.73 5.14
N ARG A 59 -10.27 -4.38 4.61
CA ARG A 59 -10.64 -4.23 3.20
C ARG A 59 -11.00 -2.78 2.83
N GLU A 60 -11.71 -2.09 3.70
CA GLU A 60 -12.06 -0.67 3.50
C GLU A 60 -10.80 0.20 3.48
N PHE A 61 -9.86 -0.06 4.39
CA PHE A 61 -8.55 0.59 4.41
C PHE A 61 -7.71 0.25 3.17
N ASP A 62 -7.65 -1.02 2.78
CA ASP A 62 -6.85 -1.53 1.66
C ASP A 62 -7.23 -0.89 0.33
N LEU A 63 -8.52 -0.59 0.12
CA LEU A 63 -8.99 0.14 -1.05
C LEU A 63 -8.36 1.54 -1.14
N VAL A 64 -8.35 2.28 -0.02
CA VAL A 64 -7.75 3.62 0.04
C VAL A 64 -6.23 3.53 -0.08
N ALA A 65 -5.60 2.61 0.65
CA ALA A 65 -4.16 2.39 0.62
C ALA A 65 -3.66 2.03 -0.79
N SER A 66 -4.36 1.15 -1.48
CA SER A 66 -4.04 0.75 -2.86
C SER A 66 -4.14 1.92 -3.83
N GLU A 67 -5.06 2.86 -3.63
CA GLU A 67 -5.17 4.06 -4.45
C GLU A 67 -3.97 5.00 -4.24
N TYR A 68 -3.55 5.21 -2.99
CA TYR A 68 -2.32 5.97 -2.71
C TYR A 68 -1.07 5.29 -3.29
N CYS A 69 -0.98 3.96 -3.17
CA CYS A 69 0.09 3.19 -3.80
C CYS A 69 0.09 3.39 -5.33
N ARG A 70 -1.07 3.28 -5.98
CA ARG A 70 -1.22 3.49 -7.43
C ARG A 70 -0.78 4.89 -7.85
N ARG A 71 -1.26 5.93 -7.16
CA ARG A 71 -0.88 7.33 -7.42
C ARG A 71 0.62 7.57 -7.28
N GLY A 72 1.24 7.03 -6.23
CA GLY A 72 2.69 7.10 -6.03
C GLY A 72 3.48 6.39 -7.13
N GLN A 73 3.02 5.22 -7.57
CA GLN A 73 3.67 4.45 -8.65
C GLN A 73 3.56 5.16 -10.00
N GLU A 74 2.43 5.81 -10.29
CA GLU A 74 2.26 6.64 -11.49
C GLU A 74 3.17 7.87 -11.46
N ALA A 75 3.33 8.49 -10.30
CA ALA A 75 4.28 9.58 -10.09
C ALA A 75 5.73 9.10 -10.33
N LEU A 76 6.12 7.93 -9.80
CA LEU A 76 7.47 7.37 -10.01
C LEU A 76 7.76 7.12 -11.48
N LYS A 77 6.80 6.53 -12.21
CA LYS A 77 6.95 6.29 -13.67
C LYS A 77 7.18 7.57 -14.47
N LYS A 78 6.56 8.69 -14.06
CA LYS A 78 6.79 9.99 -14.69
C LYS A 78 8.19 10.52 -14.38
N MET A 79 8.66 10.37 -13.13
CA MET A 79 9.99 10.83 -12.72
C MET A 79 11.14 10.05 -13.36
N ASN A 80 11.03 8.72 -13.51
CA ASN A 80 12.07 7.90 -14.16
C ASN A 80 12.39 8.37 -15.58
N ARG A 81 11.39 8.89 -16.30
CA ARG A 81 11.58 9.41 -17.65
C ARG A 81 12.46 10.66 -17.71
N TRP A 82 12.63 11.39 -16.59
CA TRP A 82 13.41 12.63 -16.54
C TRP A 82 14.89 12.41 -16.23
N GLU A 83 15.28 11.25 -15.69
CA GLU A 83 16.70 10.86 -15.53
C GLU A 83 17.42 10.83 -16.89
N GLU A 84 16.69 10.56 -17.98
CA GLU A 84 17.19 10.50 -19.35
C GLU A 84 17.46 11.89 -19.99
N PHE A 85 16.93 12.98 -19.42
CA PHE A 85 16.93 14.32 -20.04
C PHE A 85 17.96 15.31 -19.48
N SER A 86 18.73 14.97 -18.44
CA SER A 86 19.35 16.03 -17.63
C SER A 86 20.84 16.35 -17.86
N SER A 87 21.09 17.65 -18.07
CA SER A 87 22.38 18.36 -17.95
C SER A 87 22.44 19.32 -16.74
N VAL A 88 21.46 19.31 -15.83
CA VAL A 88 21.33 20.22 -14.67
C VAL A 88 21.36 19.39 -13.38
N ASP A 89 22.03 19.88 -12.34
CA ASP A 89 22.31 19.27 -11.03
C ASP A 89 21.23 18.32 -10.45
N VAL A 90 21.17 17.09 -10.99
CA VAL A 90 20.15 16.06 -10.71
C VAL A 90 20.38 15.40 -9.36
N HIS A 91 21.55 15.58 -8.75
CA HIS A 91 21.95 14.80 -7.58
C HIS A 91 21.02 15.03 -6.39
N SER A 92 20.64 16.29 -6.13
CA SER A 92 19.67 16.62 -5.06
C SER A 92 18.27 16.05 -5.33
N TYR A 93 17.92 15.89 -6.61
CA TYR A 93 16.63 15.36 -7.02
C TYR A 93 16.58 13.84 -6.95
N VAL A 94 17.62 13.15 -7.46
CA VAL A 94 17.75 11.68 -7.38
C VAL A 94 17.68 11.22 -5.92
N ALA A 95 18.35 11.94 -5.01
CA ALA A 95 18.30 11.60 -3.58
C ALA A 95 16.87 11.70 -2.99
N LYS A 96 16.13 12.76 -3.34
CA LYS A 96 14.73 12.92 -2.92
C LYS A 96 13.81 11.86 -3.55
N LEU A 97 13.98 11.58 -4.84
CA LEU A 97 13.25 10.55 -5.56
C LEU A 97 13.47 9.18 -4.92
N GLN A 98 14.71 8.84 -4.61
CA GLN A 98 15.04 7.58 -3.95
C GLN A 98 14.33 7.47 -2.59
N THR A 99 14.32 8.55 -1.81
CA THR A 99 13.60 8.58 -0.52
C THR A 99 12.10 8.31 -0.69
N TYR A 100 11.45 8.94 -1.68
CA TYR A 100 10.02 8.71 -1.96
C TYR A 100 9.75 7.30 -2.45
N LYS A 101 10.63 6.78 -3.30
CA LYS A 101 10.56 5.41 -3.81
C LYS A 101 10.65 4.40 -2.66
N ASP A 102 11.65 4.53 -1.80
CA ASP A 102 11.88 3.63 -0.67
C ASP A 102 10.68 3.61 0.28
N GLN A 103 10.12 4.79 0.62
CA GLN A 103 8.94 4.88 1.47
C GLN A 103 7.71 4.22 0.86
N LEU A 104 7.49 4.42 -0.45
CA LEU A 104 6.36 3.85 -1.17
C LEU A 104 6.49 2.32 -1.29
N GLU A 105 7.66 1.81 -1.67
CA GLU A 105 7.92 0.38 -1.82
C GLU A 105 7.81 -0.36 -0.48
N ASP A 106 8.38 0.20 0.59
CA ASP A 106 8.24 -0.33 1.94
C ASP A 106 6.77 -0.40 2.38
N PHE A 107 6.00 0.67 2.16
CA PHE A 107 4.57 0.67 2.49
C PHE A 107 3.77 -0.34 1.66
N CYS A 108 4.00 -0.42 0.35
CA CYS A 108 3.35 -1.42 -0.53
C CYS A 108 3.61 -2.84 -0.03
N THR A 109 4.86 -3.15 0.32
CA THR A 109 5.26 -4.46 0.82
C THR A 109 4.53 -4.78 2.13
N GLN A 110 4.50 -3.84 3.09
CA GLN A 110 3.78 -4.03 4.35
C GLN A 110 2.27 -4.20 4.16
N LEU A 111 1.68 -3.50 3.20
CA LEU A 111 0.27 -3.63 2.84
C LEU A 111 -0.04 -5.03 2.29
N ASP A 112 0.79 -5.53 1.38
CA ASP A 112 0.66 -6.86 0.78
C ASP A 112 0.82 -7.97 1.82
N GLU A 113 1.84 -7.88 2.68
CA GLU A 113 2.06 -8.83 3.77
C GLU A 113 0.87 -8.84 4.74
N THR A 114 0.35 -7.66 5.09
CA THR A 114 -0.82 -7.56 5.99
C THR A 114 -2.06 -8.13 5.32
N ARG A 115 -2.27 -7.86 4.03
CA ARG A 115 -3.38 -8.42 3.25
C ARG A 115 -3.33 -9.95 3.25
N HIS A 116 -2.15 -10.52 3.02
CA HIS A 116 -1.96 -11.96 3.05
C HIS A 116 -2.24 -12.52 4.45
N ARG A 117 -1.63 -11.95 5.50
CA ARG A 117 -1.81 -12.40 6.88
C ARG A 117 -3.27 -12.38 7.31
N VAL A 118 -3.99 -11.28 7.10
CA VAL A 118 -5.42 -11.15 7.44
C VAL A 118 -6.26 -12.20 6.70
N CYS A 119 -6.00 -12.43 5.41
CA CYS A 119 -6.73 -13.41 4.63
C CYS A 119 -6.49 -14.85 5.12
N GLU A 120 -5.24 -15.21 5.38
CA GLU A 120 -4.87 -16.55 5.83
C GLU A 120 -5.36 -16.84 7.25
N THR A 121 -5.25 -15.89 8.18
CA THR A 121 -5.75 -16.08 9.55
C THR A 121 -7.26 -16.35 9.57
N VAL A 122 -8.06 -15.59 8.81
CA VAL A 122 -9.50 -15.85 8.73
C VAL A 122 -9.79 -17.22 8.10
N ARG A 123 -9.11 -17.59 7.02
CA ARG A 123 -9.29 -18.90 6.37
C ARG A 123 -8.99 -20.06 7.34
N LEU A 124 -7.94 -19.95 8.14
CA LEU A 124 -7.57 -20.97 9.14
C LEU A 124 -8.62 -21.11 10.24
N TYR A 125 -9.14 -20.00 10.76
CA TYR A 125 -10.16 -20.04 11.81
C TYR A 125 -11.51 -20.56 11.28
N GLU A 126 -11.91 -20.18 10.06
CA GLU A 126 -13.09 -20.75 9.40
C GLU A 126 -12.95 -22.27 9.20
N PHE A 127 -11.74 -22.74 8.90
CA PHE A 127 -11.46 -24.17 8.79
C PHE A 127 -11.63 -24.89 10.13
N PHE A 128 -11.03 -24.38 11.21
CA PHE A 128 -11.19 -24.98 12.54
C PHE A 128 -12.64 -24.99 13.00
N ASP A 129 -13.39 -23.94 12.71
CA ASP A 129 -14.80 -23.87 13.06
C ASP A 129 -15.63 -24.95 12.32
N LYS A 130 -15.38 -25.15 11.02
CA LYS A 130 -16.01 -26.23 10.24
C LYS A 130 -15.68 -27.61 10.77
N VAL A 131 -14.42 -27.86 11.15
CA VAL A 131 -14.00 -29.15 11.74
C VAL A 131 -14.70 -29.38 13.07
N ARG A 132 -14.76 -28.36 13.94
CA ARG A 132 -15.45 -28.41 15.25
C ARG A 132 -16.94 -28.68 15.10
N GLN A 133 -17.60 -28.06 14.13
CA GLN A 133 -19.01 -28.32 13.84
C GLN A 133 -19.22 -29.76 13.34
N GLY A 134 -18.35 -30.23 12.43
CA GLY A 134 -18.42 -31.59 11.89
C GLY A 134 -18.16 -32.68 12.93
N SER A 135 -17.20 -32.49 13.85
CA SER A 135 -16.92 -33.44 14.92
C SER A 135 -18.06 -33.55 15.95
N CYS A 136 -18.73 -32.43 16.25
CA CYS A 136 -19.93 -32.43 17.10
C CYS A 136 -21.08 -33.27 16.50
N CYS A 137 -21.22 -33.28 15.16
CA CYS A 137 -22.21 -34.11 14.48
C CYS A 137 -21.89 -35.61 14.56
N THR A 138 -20.61 -36.00 14.57
CA THR A 138 -20.20 -37.40 14.69
C THR A 138 -20.38 -37.97 16.10
N GLU A 139 -20.18 -37.18 17.16
CA GLU A 139 -20.39 -37.64 18.54
C GLU A 139 -21.87 -37.86 18.90
N LYS A 140 -22.78 -37.12 18.26
CA LYS A 140 -24.23 -37.32 18.43
C LYS A 140 -24.79 -38.56 17.70
N GLY A 141 -24.01 -39.17 16.80
CA GLY A 141 -24.40 -40.36 16.05
C GLY A 141 -23.95 -41.70 16.66
N VAL A 142 -23.14 -41.69 17.73
CA VAL A 142 -22.57 -42.90 18.35
C VAL A 142 -23.32 -43.34 19.62
N LYS A 143 -24.37 -42.61 20.01
CA LYS A 143 -25.31 -43.03 21.08
C LYS A 143 -26.64 -43.47 20.47
N SER A 144 -26.68 -44.68 19.92
CA SER A 144 -27.95 -45.40 19.67
C SER A 144 -27.76 -46.91 19.77
#